data_AF-A0A6J7E9D8-F1
#
_entry.id   AF-A0A6J7E9D8-F1
#
_cell.length_a   1.000
_cell.length_b   1.000
_cell.length_c   1.000
_cell.angle_alpha   90.00
_cell.angle_beta   90.00
_cell.angle_gamma   90.00
#
_symmetry.space_group_name_H-M   'P 1'
#
loop_
_entity.id
_entity.type
_entity.pdbx_description
1 polymer ?
#
loop_
_entity_poly.entity_id
_entity_poly.type
_entity_poly.pdbx_seq_one_letter_code
_entity_poly.pdbx_strand_id
1 'polypeptide(L)'
;MDFTLSVKTIQYASKLQAFMDSEVFPAEAVYEKQRHELIASGKPHALPAVVEELKKKARALGLWNLFLPHSTNPHHGLSVTEYATLAEITGWSPEIAPEAINCAAPDTGNMELLDMFGTDEQKKTWLEPLLEGEFVLLLQ
;
A
#
# COMPACT_ATOMS: atom_id res chain seq x y z
N MET A 1 0.12 4.16 31.81
CA MET A 1 -0.36 4.08 30.42
C MET A 1 -0.20 2.64 29.98
N ASP A 2 -1.22 2.10 29.33
CA ASP A 2 -1.14 0.79 28.69
C ASP A 2 -0.62 1.00 27.26
N PHE A 3 0.50 0.34 26.94
CA PHE A 3 1.16 0.42 25.63
C PHE A 3 1.01 -0.88 24.84
N THR A 4 0.13 -1.78 25.29
CA THR A 4 -0.12 -3.04 24.60
C THR A 4 -0.81 -2.79 23.25
N LEU A 5 -0.39 -3.54 22.23
CA LEU A 5 -1.00 -3.48 20.92
C LEU A 5 -2.38 -4.15 20.96
N SER A 6 -3.33 -3.64 20.16
CA SER A 6 -4.63 -4.29 20.00
C SER A 6 -4.45 -5.67 19.35
N VAL A 7 -5.37 -6.60 19.63
CA VAL A 7 -5.38 -7.91 18.97
C VAL A 7 -5.41 -7.76 17.44
N LYS A 8 -6.13 -6.75 16.94
CA LYS A 8 -6.19 -6.41 15.51
C LYS A 8 -4.79 -6.04 14.99
N THR A 9 -4.08 -5.13 15.65
CA THR A 9 -2.71 -4.75 15.25
C THR A 9 -1.76 -5.94 15.25
N ILE A 10 -1.79 -6.79 16.28
CA ILE A 10 -0.90 -7.97 16.34
C ILE A 10 -1.15 -8.91 15.17
N GLN A 11 -2.41 -9.14 14.80
CA GLN A 11 -2.77 -10.01 13.68
C GLN A 11 -2.29 -9.44 12.33
N TYR A 12 -2.54 -8.15 12.08
CA TYR A 12 -2.06 -7.49 10.85
C TYR A 12 -0.54 -7.42 10.80
N ALA A 13 0.13 -7.08 11.90
CA ALA A 13 1.58 -6.99 11.97
C ALA A 13 2.22 -8.35 11.70
N SER A 14 1.70 -9.44 12.28
CA SER A 14 2.20 -10.79 12.04
C SER A 14 2.01 -11.22 10.58
N LYS A 15 0.85 -10.90 9.99
CA LYS A 15 0.55 -11.20 8.58
C LYS A 15 1.45 -10.40 7.63
N LEU A 16 1.64 -9.12 7.91
CA LEU A 16 2.48 -8.23 7.14
C LEU A 16 3.95 -8.66 7.25
N GLN A 17 4.45 -8.98 8.44
CA GLN A 17 5.81 -9.48 8.61
C GLN A 17 6.05 -10.76 7.80
N ALA A 18 5.11 -11.71 7.87
CA ALA A 18 5.21 -12.93 7.06
C ALA A 18 5.25 -12.62 5.55
N PHE A 19 4.41 -11.68 5.09
CA PHE A 19 4.43 -11.22 3.69
C PHE A 19 5.76 -10.54 3.32
N MET A 20 6.32 -9.71 4.21
CA MET A 20 7.63 -9.09 4.00
C MET A 20 8.72 -10.15 3.83
N ASP A 21 8.77 -11.12 4.74
CA ASP A 21 9.80 -12.17 4.77
C ASP A 21 9.70 -13.12 3.56
N SER A 22 8.49 -13.52 3.18
CA SER A 22 8.29 -14.53 2.13
C SER A 22 8.21 -13.95 0.71
N GLU A 23 7.80 -12.70 0.56
CA GLU A 23 7.47 -12.12 -0.75
C GLU A 23 8.24 -10.83 -1.05
N VAL A 24 8.25 -9.86 -0.14
CA VAL A 24 8.81 -8.53 -0.42
C VAL A 24 10.34 -8.53 -0.41
N PHE A 25 10.98 -8.98 0.67
CA PHE A 25 12.45 -8.99 0.75
C PHE A 25 13.10 -9.84 -0.35
N PRO A 26 12.60 -11.05 -0.68
CA PRO A 26 13.12 -11.81 -1.81
C PRO A 26 12.95 -11.12 -3.18
N ALA A 27 11.96 -10.23 -3.31
CA ALA A 27 11.68 -9.50 -4.55
C ALA A 27 12.60 -8.29 -4.77
N GLU A 28 13.32 -7.80 -3.75
CA GLU A 28 14.15 -6.59 -3.85
C GLU A 28 15.20 -6.66 -4.96
N ALA A 29 15.92 -7.78 -5.09
CA ALA A 29 16.91 -7.95 -6.15
C ALA A 29 16.28 -7.94 -7.56
N VAL A 30 15.06 -8.46 -7.69
CA VAL A 30 14.32 -8.45 -8.95
C VAL A 30 13.81 -7.05 -9.26
N TYR A 31 13.30 -6.35 -8.26
CA TYR A 31 12.85 -4.95 -8.35
C TYR A 31 13.97 -4.05 -8.87
N GLU A 32 15.15 -4.10 -8.23
CA GLU A 32 16.30 -3.27 -8.63
C GLU A 32 16.74 -3.53 -10.07
N LYS A 33 16.77 -4.81 -10.48
CA LYS A 33 17.09 -5.18 -11.85
C LYS A 33 16.06 -4.59 -12.83
N GLN A 34 14.78 -4.81 -12.58
CA GLN A 34 13.71 -4.32 -13.45
C GLN A 34 13.69 -2.78 -13.50
N ARG A 35 13.95 -2.10 -12.39
CA ARG A 35 14.04 -0.65 -12.31
C ARG A 35 15.19 -0.11 -13.16
N HIS A 36 16.37 -0.73 -13.10
CA HIS A 36 17.49 -0.37 -13.98
C HIS A 36 17.16 -0.58 -15.47
N GLU A 37 16.50 -1.68 -15.83
CA GLU A 37 16.07 -1.95 -17.20
C GLU A 37 15.05 -0.91 -17.70
N LEU A 38 14.09 -0.53 -16.86
CA LEU A 38 13.10 0.50 -17.17
C LEU A 38 13.74 1.87 -17.38
N ILE A 39 14.66 2.27 -16.50
CA ILE A 39 15.43 3.52 -16.65
C ILE A 39 16.23 3.51 -17.96
N ALA A 40 16.95 2.41 -18.24
CA ALA A 40 17.72 2.27 -19.48
C ALA A 40 16.84 2.31 -20.75
N SER A 41 15.59 1.85 -20.64
CA SER A 41 14.60 1.92 -21.72
C SER A 41 13.90 3.28 -21.88
N GLY A 42 14.28 4.29 -21.08
CA GLY A 42 13.68 5.62 -21.10
C GLY A 42 12.33 5.73 -20.36
N LYS A 43 12.03 4.77 -19.47
CA LYS A 43 10.79 4.71 -18.68
C LYS A 43 11.08 4.76 -17.16
N PRO A 44 11.76 5.80 -16.65
CA PRO A 44 12.21 5.85 -15.26
C PRO A 44 11.07 5.83 -14.22
N HIS A 45 9.84 6.14 -14.64
CA HIS A 45 8.66 6.19 -13.78
C HIS A 45 7.71 4.99 -13.97
N ALA A 46 8.05 4.05 -14.85
CA ALA A 46 7.25 2.85 -15.00
C ALA A 46 7.40 1.95 -13.76
N LEU A 47 6.31 1.30 -13.38
CA LEU A 47 6.31 0.37 -12.26
C LEU A 47 6.98 -0.95 -12.66
N PRO A 48 7.95 -1.46 -11.88
CA PRO A 48 8.49 -2.80 -12.08
C PRO A 48 7.41 -3.88 -11.97
N ALA A 49 7.41 -4.83 -12.91
CA ALA A 49 6.40 -5.89 -12.99
C ALA A 49 6.31 -6.77 -11.72
N VAL A 50 7.40 -6.89 -10.97
CA VAL A 50 7.39 -7.62 -9.69
C VAL A 50 6.45 -6.99 -8.66
N VAL A 51 6.27 -5.67 -8.70
CA VAL A 51 5.38 -4.96 -7.75
C VAL A 51 3.92 -5.29 -8.04
N GLU A 52 3.52 -5.39 -9.31
CA GLU A 52 2.17 -5.81 -9.71
C GLU A 52 1.82 -7.22 -9.20
N GLU A 53 2.79 -8.14 -9.23
CA GLU A 53 2.60 -9.47 -8.65
C GLU A 53 2.46 -9.43 -7.12
N LEU A 54 3.24 -8.57 -6.45
CA LEU A 54 3.12 -8.37 -5.01
C LEU A 54 1.77 -7.76 -4.62
N LYS A 55 1.25 -6.79 -5.39
CA LYS A 55 -0.09 -6.21 -5.19
C LYS A 55 -1.19 -7.27 -5.19
N LYS A 56 -1.17 -8.18 -6.17
CA LYS A 56 -2.12 -9.30 -6.25
C LYS A 56 -2.07 -10.19 -5.01
N LYS A 57 -0.86 -10.53 -4.53
CA LYS A 57 -0.66 -11.35 -3.33
C LYS A 57 -1.12 -10.62 -2.06
N ALA A 58 -0.73 -9.36 -1.90
CA ALA A 58 -1.14 -8.53 -0.77
C ALA A 58 -2.66 -8.40 -0.67
N ARG A 59 -3.32 -8.16 -1.82
CA ARG A 59 -4.79 -8.10 -1.91
C ARG A 59 -5.46 -9.42 -1.53
N ALA A 60 -4.94 -10.56 -2.00
CA ALA A 60 -5.43 -11.89 -1.60
C ALA A 60 -5.22 -12.17 -0.10
N LEU A 61 -4.18 -11.58 0.50
CA LEU A 61 -3.92 -11.58 1.93
C LEU A 61 -4.71 -10.50 2.69
N GLY A 62 -5.56 -9.70 2.06
CA GLY A 62 -6.27 -8.60 2.74
C GLY A 62 -5.34 -7.55 3.36
N LEU A 63 -4.11 -7.44 2.85
CA LEU A 63 -3.14 -6.39 3.18
C LEU A 63 -3.26 -5.28 2.13
N TRP A 64 -4.36 -4.53 2.17
CA TRP A 64 -4.69 -3.55 1.13
C TRP A 64 -5.41 -2.34 1.73
N ASN A 65 -5.04 -1.12 1.33
CA ASN A 65 -5.64 0.14 1.80
C ASN A 65 -5.69 0.28 3.34
N LEU A 66 -4.64 -0.19 4.02
CA LEU A 66 -4.61 -0.27 5.50
C LEU A 66 -4.55 1.10 6.20
N PHE A 67 -4.32 2.17 5.44
CA PHE A 67 -4.08 3.53 5.92
C PHE A 67 -5.34 4.37 6.12
N LEU A 68 -6.54 3.89 5.74
CA LEU A 68 -7.78 4.68 5.78
C LEU A 68 -8.57 4.43 7.08
N PRO A 69 -8.49 5.33 8.09
CA PRO A 69 -9.16 5.15 9.37
C PRO A 69 -10.68 5.33 9.30
N HIS A 70 -11.18 6.14 8.36
CA HIS A 70 -12.59 6.52 8.25
C HIS A 70 -13.39 5.65 7.27
N SER A 71 -12.74 4.67 6.64
CA SER A 71 -13.40 3.81 5.66
C SER A 71 -14.53 3.02 6.31
N THR A 72 -15.69 3.01 5.67
CA THR A 72 -16.86 2.20 6.05
C THR A 72 -16.71 0.72 5.66
N ASN A 73 -15.63 0.37 4.95
CA ASN A 73 -15.34 -1.01 4.58
C ASN A 73 -14.84 -1.77 5.83
N PRO A 74 -15.45 -2.92 6.20
CA PRO A 74 -15.06 -3.70 7.38
C PRO A 74 -13.62 -4.24 7.34
N HIS A 75 -12.98 -4.27 6.18
CA HIS A 75 -11.57 -4.66 6.00
C HIS A 75 -10.59 -3.48 6.07
N HIS A 76 -11.10 -2.25 6.17
CA HIS A 76 -10.34 -1.01 6.36
C HIS A 76 -10.67 -0.42 7.76
N GLY A 77 -10.09 0.72 8.14
CA GLY A 77 -10.39 1.35 9.44
C GLY A 77 -9.48 0.89 10.57
N LEU A 78 -8.17 0.83 10.33
CA LEU A 78 -7.19 0.85 11.41
C LEU A 78 -7.10 2.28 11.97
N SER A 79 -7.02 2.41 13.29
CA SER A 79 -6.70 3.73 13.85
C SER A 79 -5.28 4.15 13.46
N VAL A 80 -4.96 5.44 13.58
CA VAL A 80 -3.60 5.94 13.32
C VAL A 80 -2.55 5.20 14.16
N THR A 81 -2.86 4.86 15.42
CA THR A 81 -1.93 4.13 16.29
C THR A 81 -1.78 2.67 15.89
N GLU A 82 -2.85 2.04 15.39
CA GLU A 82 -2.79 0.67 14.89
C GLU A 82 -2.02 0.58 13.57
N TYR A 83 -2.17 1.58 12.70
CA TYR A 83 -1.46 1.66 11.42
C TYR A 83 0.02 2.01 11.58
N ALA A 84 0.39 2.78 12.61
CA ALA A 84 1.79 3.19 12.86
C ALA A 84 2.75 1.99 12.92
N THR A 85 2.37 0.90 13.61
CA THR A 85 3.17 -0.33 13.68
C THR A 85 3.33 -0.99 12.30
N LEU A 86 2.30 -0.92 11.45
CA LEU A 86 2.38 -1.48 10.10
C LEU A 86 3.25 -0.63 9.19
N ALA A 87 3.17 0.70 9.32
CA ALA A 87 4.01 1.63 8.57
C ALA A 87 5.51 1.48 8.94
N GLU A 88 5.81 1.16 10.20
CA GLU A 88 7.17 0.79 10.63
C GLU A 88 7.66 -0.47 9.89
N ILE A 89 6.82 -1.50 9.79
CA ILE A 89 7.17 -2.75 9.11
C ILE A 89 7.39 -2.52 7.60
N THR A 90 6.53 -1.74 6.93
CA THR A 90 6.74 -1.44 5.50
C THR A 90 7.96 -0.55 5.26
N GLY A 91 8.35 0.25 6.26
CA GLY A 91 9.54 1.10 6.22
C GLY A 91 10.86 0.34 6.03
N TRP A 92 10.90 -0.98 6.28
CA TRP A 92 12.08 -1.80 6.01
C TRP A 92 12.33 -2.05 4.51
N SER A 93 11.31 -1.89 3.65
CA SER A 93 11.44 -1.94 2.19
C SER A 93 10.63 -0.80 1.55
N PRO A 94 11.09 0.45 1.69
CA PRO A 94 10.27 1.65 1.43
C PRO A 94 9.88 1.84 -0.04
N GLU A 95 10.66 1.30 -0.97
CA GLU A 95 10.42 1.40 -2.43
C GLU A 95 9.39 0.37 -2.94
N ILE A 96 9.12 -0.68 -2.17
CA ILE A 96 8.31 -1.83 -2.62
C ILE A 96 7.11 -2.05 -1.70
N ALA A 97 7.32 -2.15 -0.39
CA ALA A 97 6.29 -2.58 0.54
C ALA A 97 5.08 -1.65 0.58
N PRO A 98 5.22 -0.31 0.67
CA PRO A 98 4.05 0.58 0.66
C PRO A 98 3.25 0.48 -0.64
N GLU A 99 3.92 0.41 -1.79
CA GLU A 99 3.27 0.30 -3.10
C GLU A 99 2.57 -1.06 -3.27
N ALA A 100 3.17 -2.14 -2.79
CA ALA A 100 2.62 -3.49 -2.84
C ALA A 100 1.31 -3.65 -2.05
N ILE A 101 1.06 -2.81 -1.04
CA ILE A 101 -0.16 -2.86 -0.21
C ILE A 101 -1.12 -1.67 -0.46
N ASN A 102 -0.87 -0.88 -1.51
CA ASN A 102 -1.59 0.36 -1.83
C ASN A 102 -1.57 1.42 -0.70
N CYS A 103 -0.43 1.53 -0.03
CA CYS A 103 -0.17 2.48 1.04
C CYS A 103 1.01 3.43 0.71
N ALA A 104 1.41 3.54 -0.55
CA ALA A 104 2.47 4.45 -0.96
C ALA A 104 2.01 5.92 -0.97
N ALA A 105 2.92 6.81 -0.59
CA ALA A 105 2.76 8.22 -0.88
C ALA A 105 3.07 8.49 -2.36
N PRO A 106 2.43 9.48 -3.00
CA PRO A 106 1.48 10.46 -2.44
C PRO A 106 0.01 10.00 -2.47
N ASP A 107 -0.29 8.84 -3.04
CA ASP A 107 -1.67 8.42 -3.31
C ASP A 107 -2.49 8.24 -2.04
N THR A 108 -1.89 7.79 -0.95
CA THR A 108 -2.55 7.74 0.37
C THR A 108 -3.16 9.08 0.79
N GLY A 109 -2.40 10.17 0.72
CA GLY A 109 -2.90 11.51 1.05
C GLY A 109 -3.97 11.99 0.08
N ASN A 110 -3.83 11.68 -1.21
CA ASN A 110 -4.84 12.04 -2.22
C ASN A 110 -6.15 11.28 -1.99
N MET A 111 -6.08 9.98 -1.70
CA MET A 111 -7.23 9.15 -1.36
C MET A 111 -7.92 9.64 -0.09
N GLU A 112 -7.16 10.04 0.93
CA GLU A 112 -7.73 10.61 2.16
C GLU A 112 -8.47 11.93 1.92
N LEU A 113 -7.91 12.83 1.10
CA LEU A 113 -8.58 14.07 0.72
C LEU A 113 -9.88 13.82 -0.07
N LEU A 114 -9.85 12.89 -1.02
CA LEU A 114 -11.05 12.51 -1.79
C LEU A 114 -12.11 11.86 -0.89
N ASP A 115 -11.70 11.04 0.09
CA ASP A 115 -12.62 10.43 1.04
C ASP A 115 -13.30 11.48 1.93
N MET A 116 -12.53 12.44 2.45
CA MET A 116 -13.06 13.48 3.35
C MET A 116 -13.88 14.56 2.62
N PHE A 117 -13.45 14.99 1.44
CA PHE A 117 -13.97 16.22 0.81
C PHE A 117 -14.49 16.04 -0.62
N GLY A 118 -14.29 14.87 -1.24
CA GLY A 118 -14.76 14.59 -2.58
C GLY A 118 -16.29 14.54 -2.65
N THR A 119 -16.86 15.06 -3.73
CA THR A 119 -18.27 14.78 -4.08
C THR A 119 -18.45 13.31 -4.45
N ASP A 120 -19.68 12.79 -4.41
CA ASP A 120 -19.95 11.40 -4.80
C ASP A 120 -19.44 11.07 -6.22
N GLU A 121 -19.52 12.03 -7.15
CA GLU A 121 -19.01 11.87 -8.51
C GLU A 121 -17.47 11.85 -8.55
N GLN A 122 -16.80 12.69 -7.76
CA GLN A 122 -15.34 12.66 -7.63
C GLN A 122 -14.86 11.36 -6.99
N LYS A 123 -15.56 10.88 -5.95
CA LYS A 123 -15.25 9.60 -5.30
C LYS A 123 -15.40 8.44 -6.27
N LYS A 124 -16.50 8.38 -7.02
CA LYS A 124 -16.71 7.34 -8.02
C LYS A 124 -15.69 7.38 -9.16
N THR A 125 -15.33 8.57 -9.61
CA THR A 125 -14.42 8.73 -10.77
C THR A 125 -12.96 8.50 -10.38
N TRP A 126 -12.55 8.90 -9.18
CA TRP A 126 -11.14 8.94 -8.79
C TRP A 126 -10.82 8.06 -7.59
N LEU A 127 -11.61 8.13 -6.51
CA LEU A 127 -11.33 7.38 -5.28
C LEU A 127 -11.53 5.88 -5.47
N GLU A 128 -12.64 5.45 -6.08
CA GLU A 128 -12.92 4.01 -6.28
C GLU A 128 -11.80 3.32 -7.08
N PRO A 129 -11.36 3.83 -8.26
CA PRO A 129 -10.23 3.24 -8.98
C PRO A 129 -8.91 3.26 -8.21
N LEU A 130 -8.64 4.32 -7.43
CA LEU A 130 -7.43 4.42 -6.61
C LEU A 130 -7.43 3.36 -5.50
N LEU A 131 -8.58 3.13 -4.86
CA LEU A 131 -8.75 2.07 -3.87
C LEU A 131 -8.62 0.67 -4.48
N GLU A 132 -8.94 0.52 -5.76
CA GLU A 132 -8.75 -0.72 -6.52
C GLU A 132 -7.31 -0.90 -7.03
N GLY A 133 -6.49 0.16 -6.98
CA GLY A 133 -5.10 0.19 -7.46
C GLY A 133 -5.00 0.19 -9.00
N GLU A 134 -6.03 0.67 -9.70
CA GLU A 134 -6.07 0.68 -11.17
C GLU A 134 -5.10 1.70 -11.80
N PHE A 135 -4.77 2.76 -11.06
CA PHE A 135 -3.74 3.74 -11.44
C PHE A 135 -3.16 4.41 -10.19
N VAL A 136 -2.04 5.12 -10.38
CA VAL A 136 -1.43 6.03 -9.40
C VAL A 136 -1.55 7.47 -9.93
N LEU A 137 -1.78 8.46 -9.07
CA LEU A 137 -2.07 9.84 -9.54
C LEU A 137 -0.85 10.55 -10.15
N LEU A 138 0.37 10.05 -9.94
CA LEU A 138 1.60 10.69 -10.39
C LEU A 138 1.95 10.49 -11.88
N LEU A 139 1.22 9.68 -12.64
CA LEU A 139 1.64 9.22 -13.98
C LEU A 139 0.70 9.59 -15.14
N GLN A 140 -0.05 10.69 -15.05
CA GLN A 140 -0.77 11.26 -16.19
C GLN A 140 -0.01 12.40 -16.87
#